data_AF-A0A6V8EVC4-F1
#
_entry.id   AF-A0A6V8EVC4-F1
#
_cell.length_a   1.000
_cell.length_b   1.000
_cell.length_c   1.000
_cell.angle_alpha   90.00
_cell.angle_beta   90.00
_cell.angle_gamma   90.00
#
_symmetry.space_group_name_H-M   'P 1'
#
loop_
_entity.id
_entity.type
_entity.pdbx_description
1 polymer ?
#
loop_
_entity_poly.entity_id
_entity_poly.type
_entity_poly.pdbx_seq_one_letter_code
_entity_poly.pdbx_strand_id
1 'polypeptide(L)' 'TGGIPVDEKGRVTIESGKMWATGVYAAGPSASTGFHTSSILPGNTMLENLYTGSLAGKEAGKWSLNCEFGGS' A
#
# COMPACT_ATOMS: atom_id res chain seq x y z
N THR A 1 -0.27 5.36 -14.49
CA THR A 1 -0.99 4.69 -13.38
C THR A 1 -1.19 5.68 -12.27
N GLY A 2 -2.45 5.88 -11.88
CA GLY A 2 -2.82 6.83 -10.83
C GLY A 2 -2.76 6.20 -9.45
N GLY A 3 -3.17 6.96 -8.43
CA GLY A 3 -3.20 6.51 -7.04
C GLY A 3 -2.04 7.01 -6.20
N ILE A 4 -2.04 6.62 -4.94
CA ILE A 4 -1.07 7.02 -3.92
C ILE A 4 0.18 6.14 -4.07
N PRO A 5 1.40 6.70 -4.20
CA PRO A 5 2.60 5.90 -4.35
C PRO A 5 2.86 5.07 -3.10
N VAL A 6 3.01 3.76 -3.25
CA VAL A 6 3.29 2.84 -2.15
C VAL A 6 4.57 2.05 -2.39
N ASP A 7 5.18 1.58 -1.32
CA ASP A 7 6.29 0.63 -1.40
C ASP A 7 5.80 -0.83 -1.55
N GLU A 8 6.74 -1.77 -1.56
CA GLU A 8 6.48 -3.21 -1.68
C GLU A 8 5.65 -3.80 -0.53
N LYS A 9 5.40 -3.03 0.54
CA LYS A 9 4.59 -3.42 1.70
C LYS A 9 3.22 -2.73 1.72
N GLY A 10 2.92 -1.91 0.73
CA GLY A 10 1.69 -1.10 0.68
C GLY A 10 1.73 0.13 1.58
N ARG A 11 2.90 0.51 2.11
CA ARG A 11 3.06 1.74 2.91
C ARG A 11 3.08 2.93 1.98
N VAL A 12 2.31 3.97 2.32
CA VAL A 12 2.28 5.21 1.54
C VAL A 12 3.65 5.88 1.61
N THR A 13 4.23 6.16 0.45
CA THR A 13 5.53 6.82 0.31
C THR A 13 5.37 8.31 0.10
N ILE A 14 6.32 9.06 0.67
CA ILE A 14 6.45 10.52 0.54
C ILE A 14 7.87 10.85 0.10
N GLU A 15 8.11 12.11 -0.29
CA GLU A 15 9.42 12.56 -0.79
C GLU A 15 9.98 11.69 -1.92
N SER A 16 9.13 11.33 -2.89
CA SER A 16 9.51 10.48 -4.02
C SER A 16 10.09 9.12 -3.61
N GLY A 17 9.56 8.50 -2.55
CA GLY A 17 9.98 7.17 -2.11
C GLY A 17 11.10 7.17 -1.07
N LYS A 18 11.62 8.33 -0.65
CA LYS A 18 12.67 8.42 0.38
C LYS A 18 12.16 8.10 1.78
N MET A 19 10.89 8.38 2.05
CA MET A 19 10.25 8.08 3.34
C MET A 19 8.88 7.46 3.12
N TRP A 20 8.30 6.90 4.20
CA TRP A 20 6.92 6.44 4.23
C TRP A 20 6.14 7.08 5.38
N ALA A 21 4.85 7.32 5.16
CA ALA A 21 3.95 7.75 6.20
C ALA A 21 3.70 6.59 7.18
N THR A 22 3.90 6.84 8.47
CA THR A 22 3.70 5.84 9.52
C THR A 22 2.21 5.58 9.73
N GLY A 23 1.81 4.30 9.75
CA GLY A 23 0.42 3.91 9.96
C GLY A 23 -0.51 4.11 8.76
N VAL A 24 -0.01 4.60 7.62
CA VAL A 24 -0.83 4.83 6.41
C VAL A 24 -0.48 3.81 5.34
N TYR A 25 -1.49 3.06 4.90
CA TYR A 25 -1.38 2.02 3.89
C TYR A 25 -2.44 2.22 2.80
N ALA A 26 -2.11 1.83 1.57
CA ALA A 26 -3.07 1.85 0.46
C ALA A 26 -2.99 0.52 -0.32
N ALA A 27 -4.12 0.13 -0.91
CA ALA A 27 -4.26 -1.10 -1.69
C ALA A 27 -5.20 -0.90 -2.89
N GLY A 28 -5.15 -1.86 -3.81
CA GLY A 28 -5.96 -1.91 -5.03
C GLY A 28 -5.82 -0.65 -5.90
N PRO A 29 -6.91 -0.16 -6.51
CA PRO A 29 -6.83 0.91 -7.51
C PRO A 29 -6.43 2.27 -6.93
N SER A 30 -6.48 2.42 -5.60
CA SER A 30 -6.02 3.62 -4.90
C SER A 30 -4.52 3.62 -4.64
N ALA A 31 -3.84 2.48 -4.78
CA ALA A 31 -2.40 2.35 -4.63
C ALA A 31 -1.70 2.38 -5.99
N SER A 32 -0.60 3.11 -6.07
CA SER A 32 0.32 3.09 -7.20
C SER A 32 1.54 2.27 -6.80
N THR A 33 1.52 0.98 -7.13
CA THR A 33 2.60 0.01 -6.88
C THR A 33 3.66 0.00 -7.97
N GLY A 34 3.47 0.76 -9.06
CA GLY A 34 4.34 0.74 -10.23
C GLY A 34 4.22 -0.52 -11.11
N PHE A 35 3.45 -1.53 -10.69
CA PHE A 35 3.27 -2.81 -11.42
C PHE A 35 2.63 -2.64 -12.80
N HIS A 36 1.78 -1.63 -12.95
CA HIS A 36 1.16 -1.29 -14.22
C HIS A 36 1.84 -0.04 -14.74
N THR A 37 2.74 -0.17 -15.71
CA THR A 37 3.45 1.01 -16.25
C THR A 37 2.63 1.70 -17.34
N SER A 38 2.04 0.92 -18.26
CA SER A 38 1.39 1.45 -19.47
C SER A 38 0.05 0.79 -19.82
N SER A 39 -0.26 -0.41 -19.32
CA SER A 39 -1.57 -1.04 -19.48
C SER A 39 -1.83 -2.06 -18.37
N ILE A 40 -3.05 -2.04 -17.84
CA ILE A 40 -3.52 -3.04 -16.89
C ILE A 40 -4.06 -4.21 -17.72
N LEU A 41 -3.58 -5.43 -17.47
CA LEU A 41 -4.25 -6.62 -18.00
C LEU A 41 -5.58 -6.78 -17.24
N PRO A 42 -6.75 -6.68 -17.89
CA PRO A 42 -8.04 -6.59 -17.19
C PRO A 42 -8.33 -7.77 -16.25
N GLY A 43 -7.81 -8.97 -16.58
CA GLY A 43 -7.96 -10.16 -15.75
C GLY A 43 -7.16 -10.12 -14.44
N ASN A 44 -6.14 -9.26 -14.35
CA ASN A 44 -5.27 -9.18 -13.18
C ASN A 44 -5.72 -8.11 -12.18
N THR A 45 -6.68 -7.24 -12.51
CA THR A 45 -7.15 -6.19 -11.60
C THR A 45 -7.74 -6.77 -10.31
N MET A 46 -8.57 -7.81 -10.42
CA MET A 46 -9.15 -8.46 -9.25
C MET A 46 -8.07 -9.16 -8.39
N LEU A 47 -7.11 -9.81 -9.06
CA LEU A 47 -6.00 -10.46 -8.39
C LEU A 47 -5.09 -9.44 -7.67
N GLU A 48 -4.80 -8.32 -8.32
CA GLU A 48 -4.02 -7.23 -7.76
C GLU A 48 -4.71 -6.67 -6.51
N ASN A 49 -6.00 -6.34 -6.60
CA ASN A 49 -6.78 -5.85 -5.46
C ASN A 49 -6.76 -6.81 -4.26
N LEU A 50 -6.89 -8.11 -4.51
CA LEU A 50 -6.84 -9.13 -3.44
C LEU A 50 -5.44 -9.24 -2.83
N TYR A 51 -4.41 -9.24 -3.68
CA TYR A 51 -3.02 -9.36 -3.24
C TYR A 51 -2.59 -8.13 -2.43
N THR A 52 -2.77 -6.93 -2.97
CA THR A 52 -2.39 -5.69 -2.30
C THR A 52 -3.26 -5.42 -1.08
N GLY A 53 -4.55 -5.77 -1.12
CA GLY A 53 -5.43 -5.69 0.05
C GLY A 53 -4.98 -6.61 1.19
N SER A 54 -4.66 -7.87 0.89
CA SER A 54 -4.15 -8.82 1.89
C SER A 54 -2.80 -8.37 2.46
N LEU A 55 -1.93 -7.83 1.62
CA LEU A 55 -0.60 -7.37 2.02
C LEU A 55 -0.67 -6.12 2.93
N ALA A 56 -1.40 -5.09 2.48
CA ALA A 56 -1.60 -3.87 3.24
C ALA A 56 -2.29 -4.15 4.59
N GLY A 57 -3.31 -5.01 4.61
CA GLY A 57 -3.98 -5.41 5.84
C GLY A 57 -3.06 -6.15 6.81
N LYS A 58 -2.21 -7.05 6.32
CA LYS A 58 -1.22 -7.77 7.14
C LYS A 58 -0.20 -6.82 7.77
N GLU A 59 0.36 -5.91 6.98
CA GLU A 59 1.38 -4.97 7.47
C GLU A 59 0.77 -3.89 8.38
N ALA A 60 -0.45 -3.40 8.07
CA ALA A 60 -1.20 -2.51 8.95
C ALA A 60 -1.53 -3.17 10.30
N GLY A 61 -1.95 -4.44 10.30
CA GLY A 61 -2.21 -5.21 11.52
C GLY A 61 -0.96 -5.40 12.37
N LYS A 62 0.19 -5.74 11.75
CA LYS A 62 1.47 -5.81 12.47
C LYS A 62 1.86 -4.46 13.06
N TRP A 63 1.70 -3.38 12.30
CA TRP A 63 2.00 -2.04 12.79
C TRP A 63 1.11 -1.67 13.97
N SER A 64 -0.19 -1.95 13.90
CA SER A 64 -1.15 -1.67 14.99
C SER A 64 -0.84 -2.41 16.29
N LEU A 65 -0.21 -3.59 16.22
CA LEU A 65 0.18 -4.35 17.42
C LEU A 65 1.44 -3.80 18.08
N ASN A 66 2.29 -3.10 17.33
CA ASN A 66 3.59 -2.62 17.79
C ASN A 66 3.67 -1.10 17.93
N CYS A 67 2.64 -0.36 17.50
CA CYS A 67 2.62 1.08 17.64
C CYS A 67 2.17 1.47 19.06
N GLU A 68 2.92 2.38 19.67
CA GLU A 68 2.54 3.03 20.90
C GLU A 68 1.51 4.11 20.55
N PHE A 69 0.24 3.85 20.86
CA PHE A 69 -0.75 4.91 20.90
C PHE A 69 -0.42 5.77 22.13
N GLY A 70 -0.23 7.08 21.94
CA GLY A 70 0.22 8.02 22.98
C GLY A 70 -0.79 8.26 24.12
N GLY A 71 -1.36 7.20 24.69
CA GLY A 71 -2.19 7.17 25.87
C GLY A 71 -1.54 6.31 26.95
N SER A 72 -0.70 6.93 27.76
CA SER A 72 -0.36 6.50 29.12
C SER A 72 -0.17 7.74 29.97
#